data_AF-A0AAD9TE02-F1
#
_entry.id   AF-A0AAD9TE02-F1
#
_cell.length_a   1.000
_cell.length_b   1.000
_cell.length_c   1.000
_cell.angle_alpha   90.00
_cell.angle_beta   90.00
_cell.angle_gamma   90.00
#
_symmetry.space_group_name_H-M   'P 1'
#
loop_
_entity.id
_entity.type
_entity.pdbx_description
1 polymer ?
#
loop_
_entity_poly.entity_id
_entity_poly.type
_entity_poly.pdbx_seq_one_letter_code
_entity_poly.pdbx_strand_id
1 'polypeptide(L)'
;MVDASLETNLGRRYHILSYPTMHLFVDGVKKYLYDSNNERTRDAIVTWVERKMVISIHNITTMDEAVHIFNSEFELVLGVLDSLELWLFASKSDLEVIYPFEEAA
;
A
#
# COMPACT_ATOMS: atom_id res chain seq x y z
N MET A 1 -6.06 4.17 20.36
CA MET A 1 -7.49 4.58 20.39
C MET A 1 -7.53 6.08 20.61
N VAL A 2 -8.48 6.78 19.99
CA VAL A 2 -8.65 8.23 20.10
C VAL A 2 -10.08 8.48 20.58
N ASP A 3 -10.25 9.29 21.62
CA ASP A 3 -11.57 9.79 22.02
C ASP A 3 -11.90 11.05 21.21
N ALA A 4 -12.73 10.89 20.18
CA ALA A 4 -13.11 11.99 19.29
C ALA A 4 -14.03 13.04 19.97
N SER A 5 -14.58 12.74 21.15
CA SER A 5 -15.35 13.71 21.95
C SER A 5 -14.43 14.75 22.58
N LEU A 6 -13.20 14.36 22.90
CA LEU A 6 -12.15 15.25 23.41
C LEU A 6 -11.30 15.80 22.26
N GLU A 7 -10.85 14.91 21.36
CA GLU A 7 -9.99 15.22 20.22
C GLU A 7 -10.81 15.69 19.00
N THR A 8 -11.62 16.73 19.19
CA THR A 8 -12.59 17.21 18.20
C THR A 8 -11.94 17.64 16.88
N ASN A 9 -10.72 18.19 16.92
CA ASN A 9 -9.96 18.53 15.70
C ASN A 9 -9.62 17.29 14.87
N LEU A 10 -9.26 16.18 15.53
CA LEU A 10 -8.92 14.94 14.87
C LEU A 10 -10.18 14.24 14.31
N GLY A 11 -11.27 14.26 15.09
CA GLY A 11 -12.58 13.77 14.65
C GLY A 11 -13.08 14.49 13.40
N ARG A 12 -12.97 15.83 13.36
CA ARG A 12 -13.31 16.62 12.17
C ARG A 12 -12.37 16.34 11.00
N ARG A 13 -11.06 16.33 11.22
CA ARG A 13 -10.05 16.06 10.18
C ARG A 13 -10.31 14.74 9.45
N TYR A 14 -10.72 13.71 10.19
CA TYR A 14 -11.02 12.40 9.61
C TYR A 14 -12.49 12.14 9.33
N HIS A 15 -13.36 13.14 9.48
CA HIS A 15 -14.80 13.05 9.19
C HIS A 15 -15.49 11.92 9.96
N ILE A 16 -15.21 11.80 11.25
CA ILE A 16 -15.85 10.78 12.09
C ILE A 16 -17.29 11.21 12.38
N LEU A 17 -18.26 10.51 11.78
CA LEU A 17 -19.70 10.80 11.91
C LEU A 17 -20.42 9.92 12.93
N SER A 18 -19.84 8.76 13.26
CA SER A 18 -20.43 7.79 14.18
C SER A 18 -19.33 7.00 14.91
N TYR A 19 -19.72 6.37 16.01
CA TYR A 19 -18.82 5.59 16.85
C TYR A 19 -19.29 4.14 16.99
N PRO A 20 -18.37 3.16 17.04
CA PRO A 20 -16.94 3.30 16.74
C PRO A 20 -16.68 3.41 15.22
N THR A 21 -15.65 4.16 14.84
CA THR A 21 -15.10 4.20 13.47
C THR A 21 -13.63 3.80 13.52
N MET A 22 -13.21 2.84 12.67
CA MET A 22 -11.83 2.35 12.65
C MET A 22 -11.22 2.57 11.26
N HIS A 23 -10.07 3.24 11.22
CA HIS A 23 -9.29 3.44 10.01
C HIS A 23 -7.94 2.71 10.11
N LEU A 24 -7.52 2.10 9.00
CA LEU A 24 -6.17 1.56 8.84
C LEU A 24 -5.32 2.58 8.08
N PHE A 25 -4.21 2.95 8.72
CA PHE A 25 -3.19 3.81 8.15
C PHE A 25 -2.00 2.94 7.74
N VAL A 26 -1.46 3.19 6.54
CA VAL A 26 -0.25 2.54 6.03
C VAL A 26 0.70 3.67 5.66
N ASP A 27 1.94 3.63 6.17
CA ASP A 27 2.96 4.66 6.00
C ASP A 27 2.47 6.08 6.35
N GLY A 28 1.69 6.20 7.43
CA GLY A 28 1.14 7.47 7.90
C GLY A 28 -0.05 7.99 7.08
N VAL A 29 -0.46 7.30 6.01
CA VAL A 29 -1.58 7.69 5.14
C VAL A 29 -2.82 6.85 5.46
N LYS A 30 -3.99 7.50 5.60
CA LYS A 30 -5.29 6.82 5.77
C LYS A 30 -5.62 6.03 4.50
N LYS A 31 -5.68 4.70 4.57
CA LYS A 31 -5.94 3.85 3.39
C LYS A 31 -7.31 3.19 3.41
N TYR A 32 -7.69 2.57 4.53
CA TYR A 32 -8.90 1.75 4.59
C TYR A 32 -9.80 2.14 5.76
N LEU A 33 -11.10 2.05 5.55
CA LEU A 33 -12.12 2.11 6.60
C LEU A 33 -12.58 0.69 6.90
N TYR A 34 -12.63 0.32 8.17
CA TYR A 34 -13.19 -0.97 8.58
C TYR A 34 -14.70 -0.97 8.33
N ASP A 35 -15.20 -1.99 7.65
CA ASP A 35 -16.62 -2.09 7.34
C ASP A 35 -17.43 -2.30 8.63
N SER A 36 -18.41 -1.43 8.87
CA SER A 36 -19.29 -1.51 10.03
C SER A 36 -20.21 -2.73 10.04
N ASN A 37 -20.38 -3.39 8.89
CA ASN A 37 -21.17 -4.61 8.74
C ASN A 37 -20.39 -5.87 9.12
N ASN A 38 -19.06 -5.79 9.22
CA ASN A 38 -18.24 -6.92 9.63
C ASN A 38 -18.32 -7.16 11.15
N GLU A 39 -18.06 -8.41 11.55
CA GLU A 39 -17.98 -8.78 12.95
C GLU A 39 -16.87 -8.00 13.67
N ARG A 40 -17.19 -7.42 14.82
CA ARG A 40 -16.24 -6.66 15.65
C ARG A 40 -15.52 -7.55 16.67
N THR A 41 -15.10 -8.75 16.24
CA THR A 41 -14.30 -9.67 17.06
C THR A 41 -12.81 -9.49 16.77
N ARG A 42 -11.95 -9.90 17.71
CA ARG A 42 -10.49 -9.83 17.53
C ARG A 42 -10.07 -10.52 16.23
N ASP A 43 -10.55 -11.74 16.01
CA ASP A 43 -10.09 -12.58 14.90
C ASP A 43 -10.55 -12.04 13.54
N ALA A 44 -11.77 -11.48 13.46
CA ALA A 44 -12.26 -10.80 12.26
C ALA A 44 -11.43 -9.55 11.93
N ILE A 45 -11.00 -8.79 12.94
CA ILE A 45 -10.15 -7.61 12.74
C ILE A 45 -8.74 -8.02 12.30
N VAL A 46 -8.15 -9.05 12.93
CA VAL A 46 -6.84 -9.60 12.55
C VAL A 46 -6.85 -10.04 11.09
N THR A 47 -7.83 -10.88 10.73
CA THR A 47 -8.00 -11.38 9.36
C THR A 47 -8.19 -10.23 8.36
N TRP A 48 -8.95 -9.20 8.74
CA TRP A 48 -9.13 -8.02 7.88
C TRP A 48 -7.84 -7.24 7.65
N VAL A 49 -7.03 -7.02 8.69
CA VAL A 49 -5.73 -6.34 8.55
C VAL A 49 -4.80 -7.17 7.67
N GLU A 50 -4.67 -8.47 7.92
CA GLU A 50 -3.83 -9.38 7.13
C GLU A 50 -4.20 -9.31 5.64
N ARG A 51 -5.50 -9.40 5.31
CA ARG A 51 -5.98 -9.25 3.93
C ARG A 51 -5.64 -7.91 3.30
N LYS A 52 -5.63 -6.81 4.05
CA LYS A 52 -5.28 -5.48 3.53
C LYS A 52 -3.77 -5.31 3.33
N MET A 53 -2.94 -6.01 4.11
CA MET A 53 -1.48 -5.98 3.99
C MET A 53 -0.96 -6.84 2.85
N VAL A 54 -1.64 -7.95 2.53
CA VAL A 54 -1.29 -8.81 1.38
C VAL A 54 -1.38 -8.05 0.04
N ILE A 55 -2.23 -7.03 -0.05
CA ILE A 55 -2.40 -6.17 -1.25
C ILE A 55 -1.26 -5.12 -1.39
N SER A 56 -0.37 -5.02 -0.39
CA SER A 56 0.79 -4.12 -0.46
C SER A 56 1.86 -4.69 -1.39
N ILE A 57 2.54 -3.85 -2.17
CA ILE A 57 3.59 -4.27 -3.11
C ILE A 57 4.75 -4.88 -2.31
N HIS A 58 5.01 -6.16 -2.51
CA HIS A 58 6.13 -6.89 -1.92
C HIS A 58 7.22 -7.06 -2.96
N ASN A 59 8.46 -6.74 -2.62
CA ASN A 59 9.59 -7.01 -3.50
C ASN A 59 9.95 -8.50 -3.39
N ILE A 60 9.78 -9.24 -4.49
CA ILE A 60 10.08 -10.67 -4.54
C ILE A 60 11.47 -10.81 -5.12
N THR A 61 12.45 -11.18 -4.29
CA THR A 61 13.86 -11.26 -4.72
C THR A 61 14.34 -12.70 -4.87
N THR A 62 13.56 -13.67 -4.41
CA THR A 62 13.89 -15.09 -4.45
C THR A 62 12.79 -15.92 -5.08
N MET A 63 13.17 -17.06 -5.68
CA MET A 63 12.22 -17.99 -6.28
C MET A 63 11.29 -18.63 -5.23
N ASP A 64 11.78 -18.83 -4.01
CA ASP A 64 11.00 -19.44 -2.92
C ASP A 64 9.82 -18.55 -2.50
N GLU A 65 10.06 -17.24 -2.37
CA GLU A 65 9.02 -16.23 -2.12
C GLU A 65 7.98 -16.21 -3.24
N ALA A 66 8.42 -16.28 -4.50
CA ALA A 66 7.52 -16.31 -5.65
C ALA A 66 6.59 -17.53 -5.62
N VAL A 67 7.14 -18.71 -5.31
CA VAL A 67 6.38 -19.97 -5.22
C VAL A 67 5.40 -19.95 -4.04
N HIS A 68 5.79 -19.38 -2.91
CA HIS A 68 4.90 -19.26 -1.75
C HIS A 68 3.69 -18.36 -2.06
N ILE A 69 3.92 -17.22 -2.70
CA ILE A 69 2.86 -16.28 -3.09
C ILE A 69 1.94 -16.89 -4.15
N PHE A 70 2.50 -17.57 -5.15
CA PHE A 70 1.73 -18.23 -6.22
C PHE A 70 0.74 -19.27 -5.66
N ASN A 71 1.12 -19.98 -4.61
CA ASN A 71 0.29 -21.03 -4.00
C ASN A 71 -0.80 -20.49 -3.05
N SER A 72 -0.90 -19.17 -2.83
CA SER A 72 -1.74 -18.58 -1.77
C SER A 72 -3.18 -18.20 -2.16
N GLU A 73 -3.74 -18.77 -3.24
CA GLU A 73 -5.13 -18.53 -3.72
C GLU A 73 -5.48 -17.09 -4.17
N PHE A 74 -4.49 -16.20 -4.38
CA PHE A 74 -4.72 -14.84 -4.88
C PHE A 74 -4.37 -14.70 -6.37
N GLU A 75 -5.15 -13.90 -7.11
CA GLU A 75 -4.75 -13.42 -8.43
C GLU A 75 -3.54 -12.49 -8.30
N LEU A 76 -2.40 -12.89 -8.89
CA LEU A 76 -1.13 -12.19 -8.78
C LEU A 76 -0.83 -11.40 -10.05
N VAL A 77 -0.56 -10.10 -9.89
CA VAL A 77 -0.02 -9.25 -10.96
C VAL A 77 1.46 -9.04 -10.70
N LEU A 78 2.33 -9.51 -11.61
CA LEU A 78 3.78 -9.39 -11.51
C LEU A 78 4.30 -8.26 -12.41
N GLY A 79 5.00 -7.30 -11.81
CA GLY A 79 5.88 -6.38 -12.53
C GLY A 79 7.31 -6.88 -12.43
N VAL A 80 7.92 -7.26 -13.56
CA VAL A 80 9.35 -7.61 -13.62
C VAL A 80 10.11 -6.35 -14.01
N LEU A 81 11.02 -5.90 -13.13
CA LEU A 81 11.86 -4.73 -13.36
C LEU A 81 13.33 -5.15 -13.26
N ASP A 82 14.15 -4.70 -14.20
CA ASP A 82 15.61 -4.94 -14.17
C ASP A 82 16.31 -4.14 -13.06
N SER A 83 15.72 -3.02 -12.63
CA SER A 83 16.18 -2.22 -11.49
C SER A 83 15.03 -1.39 -10.90
N LEU A 84 15.05 -1.19 -9.57
CA LEU A 84 14.08 -0.38 -8.81
C LEU A 84 14.59 1.06 -8.59
N GLU A 85 15.20 1.67 -9.60
CA GLU A 85 15.71 3.04 -9.45
C GLU A 85 14.57 4.05 -9.31
N LEU A 86 14.53 4.71 -8.16
CA LEU A 86 13.64 5.84 -7.90
C LEU A 86 14.13 7.05 -8.71
N TRP A 87 13.45 7.33 -9.81
CA TRP A 87 13.66 8.48 -10.72
C TRP A 87 13.61 9.87 -10.04
N LEU A 88 13.31 9.96 -8.74
CA LEU A 88 13.37 11.19 -7.96
C LEU A 88 14.80 11.70 -7.72
N PHE A 89 15.82 10.87 -7.97
CA PHE A 89 17.24 11.23 -7.80
C PHE A 89 18.08 11.10 -9.06
N ALA A 90 17.49 10.76 -10.21
CA ALA A 90 18.24 10.61 -11.46
C ALA A 90 18.86 11.98 -11.84
N SER A 91 20.19 12.00 -11.96
CA SER A 91 20.92 13.17 -12.39
C SER A 91 20.61 13.43 -13.87
N LYS A 92 20.69 14.69 -14.31
CA LYS A 92 20.49 15.05 -15.73
C LYS A 92 21.44 14.30 -16.67
N SER A 93 22.61 13.87 -16.17
CA SER A 93 23.55 13.00 -16.89
C SER A 93 22.97 11.64 -17.26
N ASP A 94 22.08 11.10 -16.43
CA ASP A 94 21.50 9.76 -16.59
C ASP A 94 20.39 9.76 -17.65
N LEU A 95 19.87 10.94 -18.00
CA LEU A 95 18.87 11.16 -19.05
C LEU A 95 19.47 11.26 -20.46
N GLU A 96 20.74 11.68 -20.59
CA GLU A 96 21.42 11.80 -21.90
C GLU A 96 21.84 10.45 -22.49
N VAL A 97 21.97 9.41 -21.66
CA VAL A 97 22.35 8.06 -22.09
C VAL A 97 21.20 7.34 -22.82
N ILE A 98 19.94 7.73 -22.57
CA ILE A 98 18.76 6.99 -23.03
C ILE A 98 18.22 7.51 -24.38
N TYR A 99 18.62 8.72 -24.82
CA TYR A 99 18.22 9.26 -26.13
C TYR A 99 19.42 9.71 -26.97
N PRO A 100 20.13 8.78 -27.66
CA PRO A 100 20.86 9.16 -28.86
C PRO A 100 19.81 9.35 -29.96
N PHE A 101 19.18 10.53 -30.05
CA PHE A 101 18.46 10.89 -31.26
C PHE A 101 19.52 11.18 -32.32
N GLU A 102 19.91 10.12 -33.01
CA GLU A 102 20.73 10.18 -34.21
C GLU A 102 20.01 11.09 -35.21
N GLU A 103 20.66 12.21 -35.51
CA GLU A 103 20.30 13.11 -36.59
C GLU A 103 20.43 12.34 -37.91
N ALA A 104 19.30 12.04 -38.55
CA ALA A 104 19.28 11.47 -39.89
C ALA A 104 18.19 12.14 -40.75
N ALA A 105 18.69 13.03 -41.61
CA ALA A 105 18.14 13.65 -42.83
C ALA A 105 17.15 14.81 -42.69
#